data_AF-M5C9U2-F1
#
_entry.id   AF-M5C9U2-F1
#
_cell.length_a   1.000
_cell.length_b   1.000
_cell.length_c   1.000
_cell.angle_alpha   90.00
_cell.angle_beta   90.00
_cell.angle_gamma   90.00
#
_symmetry.space_group_name_H-M   'P 1'
#
loop_
_entity.id
_entity.type
_entity.pdbx_description
1 polymer ?
#
loop_
_entity_poly.entity_id
_entity_poly.type
_entity_poly.pdbx_seq_one_letter_code
_entity_poly.pdbx_strand_id
1 'polypeptide(L)'
;MYLLPVIAFATLVAASPVSQDLTTRHALREVPSGWTKIARAPAEHKIDLRVGLKQARMGELLNVLSKVSDPANSEYGKHLSKEDVDKLVAPRSETVESVEQWLRSHGATVSGRSSAGDWVHVIVPVSRAEKMLGTKYNIYRHTSGAHIVRSESYALPRSLDSHVDVVQPTTFFGRINERSAPESSSALEKRASTVFVLPKSEKEDLKQVSEGAKGKELAAVPSSCSSTITPTCLKALYKTDSYTPKAANSSSIGITGYLDQYASTSDLQTFYTKFDPSAAGSTFSVELINGGKNTQTNPGIEANLDVQYAGAISNPIPLIFYSTAGSPPYKPDSNTPTNSNEATIFGVGQLRAKQNHPSSYHQHELWR
;
A
#
# COMPACT_ATOMS: atom_id res chain seq x y z
N MET A 1 -33.64 -56.93 -52.75
CA MET A 1 -33.22 -55.52 -52.59
C MET A 1 -32.90 -55.32 -51.11
N TYR A 2 -31.63 -55.50 -50.73
CA TYR A 2 -31.19 -55.45 -49.31
C TYR A 2 -30.71 -54.03 -48.97
N LEU A 3 -31.32 -53.43 -47.94
CA LEU A 3 -30.87 -52.17 -47.34
C LEU A 3 -29.85 -52.45 -46.23
N LEU A 4 -28.67 -51.84 -46.33
CA LEU A 4 -27.64 -51.79 -45.28
C LEU A 4 -27.71 -50.42 -44.59
N PRO A 5 -27.75 -50.33 -43.25
CA PRO A 5 -27.64 -49.06 -42.55
C PRO A 5 -26.17 -48.70 -42.32
N VAL A 6 -25.79 -47.48 -42.70
CA VAL A 6 -24.48 -46.89 -42.40
C VAL A 6 -24.54 -46.33 -40.98
N ILE A 7 -23.83 -46.96 -40.03
CA ILE A 7 -23.66 -46.46 -38.66
C ILE A 7 -22.47 -45.50 -38.65
N ALA A 8 -22.74 -44.21 -38.47
CA ALA A 8 -21.73 -43.19 -38.26
C ALA A 8 -21.23 -43.25 -36.80
N PHE A 9 -20.00 -43.68 -36.59
CA PHE A 9 -19.32 -43.60 -35.30
C PHE A 9 -18.84 -42.16 -35.07
N ALA A 10 -19.54 -41.41 -34.21
CA ALA A 10 -19.04 -40.16 -33.67
C ALA A 10 -17.99 -40.47 -32.57
N THR A 11 -16.72 -40.26 -32.88
CA THR A 11 -15.64 -40.36 -31.89
C THR A 11 -15.73 -39.17 -30.93
N LEU A 12 -16.23 -39.40 -29.72
CA LEU A 12 -16.05 -38.50 -28.58
C LEU A 12 -14.55 -38.45 -28.24
N VAL A 13 -13.88 -37.37 -28.64
CA VAL A 13 -12.55 -37.03 -28.10
C VAL A 13 -12.77 -36.58 -26.66
N ALA A 14 -12.65 -37.52 -25.72
CA ALA A 14 -12.52 -37.20 -24.32
C ALA A 14 -11.17 -36.50 -24.14
N ALA A 15 -11.17 -35.17 -24.08
CA ALA A 15 -10.00 -34.40 -23.68
C ALA A 15 -9.60 -34.86 -22.28
N SER A 16 -8.52 -35.66 -22.19
CA SER A 16 -7.93 -36.01 -20.90
C SER A 16 -7.56 -34.71 -20.18
N PRO A 17 -7.79 -34.59 -18.86
CA PRO A 17 -7.30 -33.44 -18.13
C PRO A 17 -5.78 -33.44 -18.28
N VAL A 18 -5.25 -32.44 -18.99
CA VAL A 18 -3.81 -32.19 -19.06
C VAL A 18 -3.34 -32.15 -17.61
N SER A 19 -2.59 -33.17 -17.20
CA SER A 19 -1.93 -33.16 -15.91
C SER A 19 -0.97 -31.97 -15.95
N GLN A 20 -1.35 -30.89 -15.28
CA GLN A 20 -0.54 -29.68 -15.28
C GLN A 20 0.71 -29.99 -14.45
N ASP A 21 1.87 -29.94 -15.09
CA ASP A 21 3.15 -30.02 -14.42
C ASP A 21 3.33 -28.75 -13.57
N LEU A 22 2.90 -28.84 -12.31
CA LEU A 22 2.94 -27.76 -11.35
C LEU A 22 4.35 -27.64 -10.77
N THR A 23 4.89 -26.43 -10.78
CA THR A 23 6.16 -26.08 -10.14
C THR A 23 5.88 -25.12 -8.99
N THR A 24 6.43 -25.41 -7.81
CA THR A 24 6.32 -24.54 -6.64
C THR A 24 6.88 -23.17 -6.97
N ARG A 25 6.02 -22.14 -6.88
CA ARG A 25 6.39 -20.76 -7.20
C ARG A 25 6.91 -20.03 -5.97
N HIS A 26 6.27 -20.25 -4.83
CA HIS A 26 6.71 -19.70 -3.56
C HIS A 26 6.26 -20.60 -2.42
N ALA A 27 7.09 -20.71 -1.39
CA ALA A 27 6.81 -21.44 -0.18
C ALA A 27 7.46 -20.73 1.01
N LEU A 28 6.71 -20.59 2.09
CA LEU A 28 7.23 -20.14 3.36
C LEU A 28 8.07 -21.25 3.98
N ARG A 29 9.19 -20.86 4.60
CA ARG A 29 9.96 -21.77 5.45
C ARG A 29 9.20 -22.12 6.72
N GLU A 30 8.53 -21.14 7.29
CA GLU A 30 7.69 -21.26 8.48
C GLU A 30 6.61 -20.19 8.47
N VAL A 31 5.54 -20.42 9.24
CA VAL A 31 4.50 -19.41 9.47
C VAL A 31 5.12 -18.27 10.28
N PRO A 32 4.99 -16.99 9.85
CA PRO A 32 5.58 -15.87 10.57
C PRO A 32 5.13 -15.78 12.02
N SER A 33 6.02 -15.27 12.87
CA SER A 33 5.72 -15.02 14.29
C SER A 33 4.44 -14.19 14.45
N GLY A 34 3.70 -14.46 15.53
CA GLY A 34 2.42 -13.83 15.79
C GLY A 34 1.24 -14.54 15.11
N TRP A 35 1.44 -15.38 14.10
CA TRP A 35 0.38 -16.13 13.42
C TRP A 35 0.30 -17.58 13.86
N THR A 36 -0.91 -18.09 13.99
CA THR A 36 -1.17 -19.50 14.29
C THR A 36 -2.26 -20.02 13.38
N LYS A 37 -2.01 -21.15 12.74
CA LYS A 37 -3.03 -21.87 11.96
C LYS A 37 -4.11 -22.39 12.91
N ILE A 38 -5.37 -22.04 12.66
CA ILE A 38 -6.49 -22.45 13.54
C ILE A 38 -7.45 -23.44 12.88
N ALA A 39 -7.64 -23.36 11.56
CA ALA A 39 -8.61 -24.19 10.85
C ALA A 39 -8.33 -24.21 9.34
N ARG A 40 -8.97 -25.13 8.62
CA ARG A 40 -9.00 -25.11 7.16
C ARG A 40 -9.99 -24.05 6.67
N ALA A 41 -9.66 -23.35 5.59
CA ALA A 41 -10.59 -22.39 5.00
C ALA A 41 -11.80 -23.12 4.38
N PRO A 42 -13.03 -22.63 4.56
CA PRO A 42 -14.23 -23.23 3.96
C PRO A 42 -14.12 -23.27 2.44
N ALA A 43 -14.51 -24.39 1.82
CA ALA A 43 -14.38 -24.61 0.38
C ALA A 43 -15.04 -23.53 -0.49
N GLU A 44 -16.18 -22.98 -0.05
CA GLU A 44 -16.96 -21.99 -0.80
C GLU A 44 -16.65 -20.53 -0.43
N HIS A 45 -15.77 -20.31 0.55
CA HIS A 45 -15.28 -18.97 0.89
C HIS A 45 -14.66 -18.31 -0.35
N LYS A 46 -15.08 -17.10 -0.69
CA LYS A 46 -14.60 -16.40 -1.91
C LYS A 46 -13.31 -15.65 -1.60
N ILE A 47 -12.29 -15.90 -2.42
CA ILE A 47 -11.02 -15.18 -2.40
C ILE A 47 -10.95 -14.32 -3.67
N ASP A 48 -10.61 -13.05 -3.49
CA ASP A 48 -10.22 -12.13 -4.57
C ASP A 48 -8.72 -12.31 -4.84
N LEU A 49 -8.40 -13.18 -5.81
CA LEU A 49 -7.04 -13.42 -6.27
C LEU A 49 -6.60 -12.33 -7.24
N ARG A 50 -5.35 -11.90 -7.09
CA ARG A 50 -4.65 -11.00 -8.01
C ARG A 50 -3.44 -11.71 -8.54
N VAL A 51 -3.38 -11.78 -9.86
CA VAL A 51 -2.26 -12.36 -10.60
C VAL A 51 -1.44 -11.20 -11.16
N GLY A 52 -0.25 -11.01 -10.62
CA GLY A 52 0.74 -10.06 -11.14
C GLY A 52 1.43 -10.67 -12.35
N LEU A 53 1.29 -10.03 -13.50
CA LEU A 53 1.86 -10.46 -14.77
C LEU A 53 3.25 -9.88 -14.96
N LYS A 54 4.11 -10.64 -15.64
CA LYS A 54 5.45 -10.20 -16.05
C LYS A 54 5.34 -8.96 -16.93
N GLN A 55 5.87 -7.85 -16.42
CA GLN A 55 5.94 -6.57 -17.13
C GLN A 55 6.96 -6.65 -18.29
N ALA A 56 6.63 -6.09 -19.46
CA ALA A 56 7.38 -6.40 -20.68
C ALA A 56 8.73 -5.69 -20.81
N ARG A 57 8.80 -4.38 -20.56
CA ARG A 57 9.98 -3.54 -20.86
C ARG A 57 10.59 -2.90 -19.62
N MET A 58 10.76 -3.70 -18.56
CA MET A 58 11.35 -3.23 -17.31
C MET A 58 12.78 -2.71 -17.45
N GLY A 59 13.59 -3.31 -18.34
CA GLY A 59 14.93 -2.80 -18.64
C GLY A 59 14.92 -1.38 -19.22
N GLU A 60 13.96 -1.07 -20.11
CA GLU A 60 13.78 0.28 -20.66
C GLU A 60 13.32 1.25 -19.58
N LEU A 61 12.37 0.85 -18.73
CA LEU A 61 11.91 1.68 -17.62
C LEU A 61 13.05 2.02 -16.65
N LEU A 62 13.88 1.04 -16.27
CA LEU A 62 15.04 1.25 -15.39
C LEU A 62 16.10 2.14 -16.03
N ASN A 63 16.32 2.00 -17.35
CA ASN A 63 17.24 2.87 -18.09
C ASN A 63 16.73 4.33 -18.12
N VAL A 64 15.43 4.53 -18.36
CA VAL A 64 14.84 5.88 -18.29
C VAL A 64 14.94 6.44 -16.87
N LEU A 65 14.60 5.65 -15.84
CA LEU A 65 14.73 6.04 -14.43
C LEU A 65 16.15 6.50 -14.12
N SER A 66 17.17 5.73 -14.52
CA SER A 66 18.57 6.10 -14.31
C SER A 66 18.93 7.45 -14.94
N LYS A 67 18.41 7.75 -16.13
CA LYS A 67 18.71 9.00 -16.85
C LYS A 67 17.99 10.21 -16.25
N VAL A 68 16.72 10.04 -15.89
CA VAL A 68 15.90 11.16 -15.37
C VAL A 68 16.19 11.48 -13.90
N SER A 69 16.82 10.56 -13.17
CA SER A 69 17.19 10.71 -11.75
C SER A 69 18.65 11.11 -11.52
N ASP A 70 19.51 11.07 -12.54
CA ASP A 70 20.92 11.49 -12.43
C ASP A 70 21.07 12.99 -12.72
N PRO A 71 21.44 13.83 -11.73
CA PRO A 71 21.59 15.29 -11.92
C PRO A 71 22.69 15.68 -12.92
N ALA A 72 23.62 14.79 -13.24
CA ALA A 72 24.65 15.02 -14.26
C ALA A 72 24.16 14.70 -15.69
N ASN A 73 23.00 14.05 -15.83
CA ASN A 73 22.46 13.64 -17.12
C ASN A 73 21.63 14.78 -17.76
N SER A 74 21.68 14.91 -19.09
CA SER A 74 20.87 15.90 -19.84
C SER A 74 19.37 15.66 -19.76
N GLU A 75 18.95 14.45 -19.37
CA GLU A 75 17.54 14.08 -19.20
C GLU A 75 17.05 14.23 -17.75
N TYR A 76 17.88 14.74 -16.83
CA TYR A 76 17.50 14.95 -15.44
C TYR A 76 16.18 15.73 -15.31
N GLY A 77 15.28 15.23 -14.47
CA GLY A 77 13.97 15.83 -14.20
C GLY A 77 12.92 15.66 -15.29
N LYS A 78 13.26 15.07 -16.45
CA LYS A 78 12.31 14.80 -17.56
C LYS A 78 11.57 13.48 -17.34
N HIS A 79 10.81 13.39 -16.25
CA HIS A 79 10.07 12.18 -15.88
C HIS A 79 9.03 11.78 -16.95
N LEU A 80 8.76 10.48 -17.05
CA LEU A 80 7.72 9.95 -17.94
C LEU A 80 6.32 10.32 -17.46
N SER A 81 5.41 10.47 -18.41
CA SER A 81 3.98 10.49 -18.11
C SER A 81 3.53 9.13 -17.59
N LYS A 82 2.39 9.12 -16.90
CA LYS A 82 1.78 7.88 -16.40
C LYS A 82 1.44 6.92 -17.54
N GLU A 83 0.93 7.44 -18.66
CA GLU A 83 0.58 6.66 -19.84
C GLU A 83 1.80 6.02 -20.48
N ASP A 84 2.94 6.73 -20.51
CA ASP A 84 4.17 6.19 -21.08
C ASP A 84 4.77 5.10 -20.19
N VAL A 85 4.69 5.25 -18.86
CA VAL A 85 5.04 4.16 -17.94
C VAL A 85 4.15 2.94 -18.18
N ASP A 86 2.83 3.11 -18.33
CA ASP A 86 1.91 2.01 -18.60
C ASP A 86 2.24 1.27 -19.89
N LYS A 87 2.55 2.01 -20.97
CA LYS A 87 2.98 1.40 -22.24
C LYS A 87 4.28 0.60 -22.08
N LEU A 88 5.21 1.03 -21.22
CA LEU A 88 6.46 0.31 -20.99
C LEU A 88 6.23 -0.98 -20.21
N VAL A 89 5.41 -0.92 -19.16
CA VAL A 89 5.23 -2.05 -18.23
C VAL A 89 4.09 -3.00 -18.64
N ALA A 90 3.24 -2.61 -19.59
CA ALA A 90 2.17 -3.48 -20.09
C ALA A 90 2.72 -4.87 -20.47
N PRO A 91 2.10 -5.97 -19.99
CA PRO A 91 2.54 -7.32 -20.33
C PRO A 91 2.41 -7.60 -21.82
N ARG A 92 3.23 -8.53 -22.33
CA ARG A 92 3.12 -9.00 -23.72
C ARG A 92 1.78 -9.72 -23.94
N SER A 93 1.25 -9.68 -25.17
CA SER A 93 0.00 -10.38 -25.52
C SER A 93 0.05 -11.87 -25.17
N GLU A 94 1.17 -12.53 -25.46
CA GLU A 94 1.42 -13.93 -25.10
C GLU A 94 1.28 -14.20 -23.60
N THR A 95 1.80 -13.31 -22.75
CA THR A 95 1.65 -13.40 -21.28
C THR A 95 0.19 -13.30 -20.86
N VAL A 96 -0.53 -12.34 -21.43
CA VAL A 96 -1.96 -12.14 -21.15
C VAL A 96 -2.77 -13.37 -21.58
N GLU A 97 -2.57 -13.82 -22.81
CA GLU A 97 -3.29 -14.96 -23.39
C GLU A 97 -3.05 -16.25 -22.60
N SER A 98 -1.78 -16.54 -22.26
CA SER A 98 -1.40 -17.73 -21.49
C SER A 98 -2.06 -17.76 -20.12
N VAL A 99 -2.04 -16.63 -19.40
CA VAL A 99 -2.65 -16.55 -18.07
C VAL A 99 -4.17 -16.62 -18.17
N GLU A 100 -4.80 -15.93 -19.12
CA GLU A 100 -6.25 -16.01 -19.28
C GLU A 100 -6.73 -17.40 -19.70
N GLN A 101 -5.99 -18.10 -20.57
CA GLN A 101 -6.30 -19.47 -20.93
C GLN A 101 -6.23 -20.39 -19.71
N TRP A 102 -5.22 -20.23 -18.85
CA TRP A 102 -5.12 -20.97 -17.59
C TRP A 102 -6.26 -20.66 -16.61
N LEU A 103 -6.66 -19.38 -16.50
CA LEU A 103 -7.81 -18.99 -15.66
C LEU A 103 -9.11 -19.62 -16.19
N ARG A 104 -9.35 -19.55 -17.51
CA ARG A 104 -10.52 -20.13 -18.17
C ARG A 104 -10.55 -21.65 -18.03
N SER A 105 -9.42 -22.34 -18.12
CA SER A 105 -9.36 -23.81 -17.97
C SER A 105 -9.82 -24.29 -16.60
N HIS A 106 -9.76 -23.41 -15.58
CA HIS A 106 -10.26 -23.67 -14.23
C HIS A 106 -11.67 -23.10 -13.99
N GLY A 107 -12.33 -22.58 -15.03
CA GLY A 107 -13.64 -21.94 -14.94
C GLY A 107 -13.63 -20.62 -14.16
N ALA A 108 -12.49 -19.93 -14.10
CA ALA A 108 -12.35 -18.63 -13.46
C ALA A 108 -12.50 -17.50 -14.49
N THR A 109 -13.19 -16.44 -14.11
CA THR A 109 -13.45 -15.27 -14.96
C THR A 109 -12.70 -14.06 -14.41
N VAL A 110 -12.07 -13.30 -15.30
CA VAL A 110 -11.41 -12.04 -14.95
C VAL A 110 -12.46 -11.02 -14.52
N SER A 111 -12.31 -10.47 -13.32
CA SER A 111 -13.20 -9.45 -12.74
C SER A 111 -12.71 -8.02 -12.96
N GLY A 112 -11.43 -7.83 -13.31
CA GLY A 112 -10.84 -6.52 -13.56
C GLY A 112 -9.34 -6.58 -13.82
N ARG A 113 -8.76 -5.42 -14.18
CA ARG A 113 -7.33 -5.26 -14.43
C ARG A 113 -6.82 -3.90 -13.93
N SER A 114 -5.51 -3.81 -13.68
CA SER A 114 -4.82 -2.52 -13.51
C SER A 114 -4.79 -1.71 -14.81
N SER A 115 -4.42 -0.42 -14.73
CA SER A 115 -4.35 0.47 -15.90
C SER A 115 -3.34 -0.02 -16.96
N ALA A 116 -2.18 -0.53 -16.54
CA ALA A 116 -1.19 -1.13 -17.44
C ALA A 116 -1.56 -2.57 -17.87
N GLY A 117 -2.60 -3.16 -17.28
CA GLY A 117 -2.96 -4.56 -17.51
C GLY A 117 -1.99 -5.57 -16.89
N ASP A 118 -1.03 -5.12 -16.09
CA ASP A 118 -0.02 -5.93 -15.38
C ASP A 118 -0.56 -6.65 -14.14
N TRP A 119 -1.79 -6.36 -13.72
CA TRP A 119 -2.51 -7.10 -12.70
C TRP A 119 -3.86 -7.57 -13.22
N VAL A 120 -4.17 -8.84 -12.99
CA VAL A 120 -5.45 -9.47 -13.33
C VAL A 120 -6.16 -9.88 -12.04
N HIS A 121 -7.41 -9.46 -11.89
CA HIS A 121 -8.23 -9.76 -10.72
C HIS A 121 -9.20 -10.89 -11.03
N VAL A 122 -9.38 -11.81 -10.09
CA VAL A 122 -10.18 -13.03 -10.25
C VAL A 122 -10.80 -13.41 -8.91
N ILE A 123 -12.14 -13.50 -8.86
CA ILE A 123 -12.85 -13.92 -7.64
C ILE A 123 -13.27 -15.38 -7.77
N VAL A 124 -12.75 -16.24 -6.89
CA VAL A 124 -12.99 -17.70 -6.92
C VAL A 124 -13.24 -18.28 -5.52
N PRO A 125 -13.98 -19.38 -5.39
CA PRO A 125 -14.04 -20.12 -4.13
C PRO A 125 -12.67 -20.74 -3.78
N VAL A 126 -12.36 -20.89 -2.49
CA VAL A 126 -11.16 -21.57 -1.97
C VAL A 126 -10.93 -22.90 -2.68
N SER A 127 -11.96 -23.71 -2.84
CA SER A 127 -11.88 -25.02 -3.50
C SER A 127 -11.31 -24.97 -4.92
N ARG A 128 -11.57 -23.87 -5.64
CA ARG A 128 -11.04 -23.61 -6.98
C ARG A 128 -9.63 -23.02 -6.91
N ALA A 129 -9.39 -22.07 -6.01
CA ALA A 129 -8.06 -21.50 -5.80
C ALA A 129 -7.03 -22.59 -5.43
N GLU A 130 -7.39 -23.52 -4.54
CA GLU A 130 -6.55 -24.67 -4.17
C GLU A 130 -6.18 -25.54 -5.38
N LYS A 131 -7.12 -25.75 -6.33
CA LYS A 131 -6.87 -26.52 -7.56
C LYS A 131 -5.97 -25.77 -8.53
N MET A 132 -6.27 -24.49 -8.77
CA MET A 132 -5.51 -23.62 -9.68
C MET A 132 -4.05 -23.48 -9.27
N LEU A 133 -3.81 -23.37 -7.97
CA LEU A 133 -2.52 -23.01 -7.39
C LEU A 133 -1.80 -24.20 -6.73
N GLY A 134 -2.34 -25.42 -6.86
CA GLY A 134 -1.78 -26.61 -6.23
C GLY A 134 -1.53 -26.47 -4.73
N THR A 135 -2.47 -25.85 -4.01
CA THR A 135 -2.22 -25.42 -2.63
C THR A 135 -3.36 -25.72 -1.65
N LYS A 136 -3.16 -25.33 -0.38
CA LYS A 136 -4.11 -25.42 0.71
C LYS A 136 -4.27 -24.09 1.42
N TYR A 137 -5.50 -23.59 1.48
CA TYR A 137 -5.82 -22.39 2.23
C TYR A 137 -6.30 -22.75 3.64
N ASN A 138 -5.76 -22.03 4.61
CA ASN A 138 -6.12 -22.17 6.02
C ASN A 138 -6.48 -20.80 6.60
N ILE A 139 -7.23 -20.84 7.69
CA ILE A 139 -7.48 -19.67 8.52
C ILE A 139 -6.34 -19.59 9.54
N TYR A 140 -5.71 -18.43 9.61
CA TYR A 140 -4.69 -18.10 10.61
C TYR A 140 -5.21 -17.00 11.52
N ARG A 141 -4.88 -17.12 12.80
CA ARG A 141 -5.18 -16.13 13.84
C ARG A 141 -3.89 -15.45 14.28
N HIS A 142 -3.92 -14.13 14.35
CA HIS A 142 -2.84 -13.31 14.90
C HIS A 142 -2.95 -13.21 16.43
N THR A 143 -1.85 -12.94 17.13
CA THR A 143 -1.84 -12.61 18.58
C THR A 143 -2.74 -11.42 18.92
N SER A 144 -2.93 -10.49 18.00
CA SER A 144 -3.87 -9.37 18.16
C SER A 144 -5.35 -9.77 17.98
N GLY A 145 -5.68 -11.04 17.75
CA GLY A 145 -7.05 -11.54 17.50
C GLY A 145 -7.55 -11.46 16.05
N ALA A 146 -6.78 -10.90 15.11
CA ALA A 146 -7.18 -10.82 13.70
C ALA A 146 -7.13 -12.20 13.02
N HIS A 147 -7.95 -12.38 11.99
CA HIS A 147 -8.02 -13.63 11.22
C HIS A 147 -7.75 -13.38 9.73
N ILE A 148 -6.99 -14.27 9.09
CA ILE A 148 -6.70 -14.18 7.65
C ILE A 148 -6.82 -15.55 6.99
N VAL A 149 -7.18 -15.57 5.71
CA VAL A 149 -7.14 -16.78 4.87
C VAL A 149 -5.89 -16.73 4.01
N ARG A 150 -4.96 -17.67 4.25
CA ARG A 150 -3.65 -17.72 3.59
C ARG A 150 -3.21 -19.13 3.29
N SER A 151 -2.15 -19.24 2.52
CA SER A 151 -1.47 -20.49 2.25
C SER A 151 0.02 -20.39 2.55
N GLU A 152 0.63 -21.49 2.95
CA GLU A 152 2.06 -21.58 3.23
C GLU A 152 2.89 -21.76 1.96
N SER A 153 2.29 -22.20 0.85
CA SER A 153 2.97 -22.30 -0.44
C SER A 153 1.97 -22.18 -1.58
N TYR A 154 2.45 -22.03 -2.80
CA TYR A 154 1.64 -22.25 -3.99
C TYR A 154 2.53 -22.64 -5.18
N ALA A 155 1.90 -23.29 -6.14
CA ALA A 155 2.50 -23.72 -7.39
C ALA A 155 1.74 -23.13 -8.58
N LEU A 156 2.40 -23.09 -9.72
CA LEU A 156 1.82 -22.73 -11.00
C LEU A 156 2.25 -23.76 -12.05
N PRO A 157 1.48 -23.94 -13.13
CA PRO A 157 1.95 -24.69 -14.28
C PRO A 157 3.30 -24.15 -14.75
N ARG A 158 4.25 -25.02 -15.08
CA ARG A 158 5.59 -24.60 -15.53
C ARG A 158 5.53 -23.62 -16.71
N SER A 159 4.54 -23.75 -17.58
CA SER A 159 4.30 -22.84 -18.70
C SER A 159 4.02 -21.40 -18.28
N LEU A 160 3.57 -21.14 -17.04
CA LEU A 160 3.27 -19.79 -16.55
C LEU A 160 4.44 -19.13 -15.81
N ASP A 161 5.55 -19.83 -15.61
CA ASP A 161 6.67 -19.33 -14.80
C ASP A 161 7.28 -18.04 -15.38
N SER A 162 7.32 -17.93 -16.72
CA SER A 162 7.76 -16.75 -17.47
C SER A 162 6.69 -15.66 -17.65
N HIS A 163 5.47 -15.89 -17.17
CA HIS A 163 4.31 -15.02 -17.42
C HIS A 163 3.74 -14.39 -16.14
N VAL A 164 3.86 -15.09 -15.00
CA VAL A 164 3.34 -14.63 -13.71
C VAL A 164 4.52 -14.25 -12.82
N ASP A 165 4.46 -13.11 -12.16
CA ASP A 165 5.40 -12.71 -11.10
C ASP A 165 4.96 -13.26 -9.75
N VAL A 166 3.71 -13.01 -9.38
CA VAL A 166 3.14 -13.34 -8.07
C VAL A 166 1.64 -13.58 -8.16
N VAL A 167 1.11 -14.45 -7.29
CA VAL A 167 -0.33 -14.56 -7.03
C VAL A 167 -0.59 -14.24 -5.57
N GLN A 168 -1.55 -13.35 -5.31
CA GLN A 168 -1.95 -12.96 -3.95
C GLN A 168 -3.48 -12.95 -3.80
N PRO A 169 -4.05 -13.10 -2.59
CA PRO A 169 -3.36 -13.48 -1.36
C PRO A 169 -2.94 -14.96 -1.38
N THR A 170 -1.67 -15.24 -1.05
CA THR A 170 -1.15 -16.61 -0.88
C THR A 170 -0.27 -16.68 0.37
N THR A 171 1.02 -16.41 0.23
CA THR A 171 2.07 -16.64 1.22
C THR A 171 2.49 -15.39 2.00
N PHE A 172 1.81 -14.27 1.81
CA PHE A 172 2.13 -13.05 2.52
C PHE A 172 1.19 -12.84 3.72
N PHE A 173 1.78 -12.72 4.91
CA PHE A 173 1.08 -12.62 6.20
C PHE A 173 1.20 -11.21 6.82
N GLY A 174 1.71 -10.23 6.07
CA GLY A 174 1.96 -8.89 6.61
C GLY A 174 0.67 -8.17 7.00
N ARG A 175 0.72 -7.48 8.14
CA ARG A 175 -0.22 -6.44 8.56
C ARG A 175 0.57 -5.18 8.88
N ILE A 176 0.06 -4.03 8.45
CA ILE A 176 0.66 -2.74 8.83
C ILE A 176 0.16 -2.32 10.23
N ASN A 177 -0.95 -2.90 10.71
CA ASN A 177 -1.64 -2.49 11.94
C ASN A 177 -0.90 -2.80 13.26
N GLU A 178 0.34 -3.29 13.24
CA GLU A 178 1.13 -3.54 14.46
C GLU A 178 1.62 -2.26 15.15
N ARG A 179 1.56 -1.10 14.49
CA ARG A 179 1.84 0.21 15.13
C ARG A 179 0.68 0.76 15.97
N SER A 180 -0.46 0.09 16.01
CA SER A 180 -1.54 0.47 16.92
C SER A 180 -1.10 0.19 18.36
N ALA A 181 -0.62 1.23 19.05
CA ALA A 181 -0.32 1.18 20.48
C ALA A 181 -1.49 0.52 21.25
N PRO A 182 -1.20 -0.24 22.33
CA PRO A 182 -2.25 -0.88 23.12
C PRO A 182 -3.31 0.16 23.54
N GLU A 183 -4.58 -0.27 23.56
CA GLU A 183 -5.74 0.56 23.89
C GLU A 183 -5.66 1.26 25.27
N SER A 184 -4.63 0.95 26.07
CA SER A 184 -4.41 1.47 27.42
C SER A 184 -3.82 2.89 27.50
N SER A 185 -3.41 3.52 26.39
CA SER A 185 -2.95 4.92 26.46
C SER A 185 -4.14 5.86 26.66
N SER A 186 -4.07 6.71 27.69
CA SER A 186 -5.07 7.73 28.00
C SER A 186 -5.28 8.70 26.84
N ALA A 187 -6.44 9.35 26.74
CA ALA A 187 -6.71 10.36 25.71
C ALA A 187 -5.69 11.52 25.71
N LEU A 188 -5.06 11.79 26.85
CA LEU A 188 -3.98 12.77 26.99
C LEU A 188 -2.66 12.26 26.38
N GLU A 189 -2.32 10.99 26.57
CA GLU A 189 -1.14 10.36 25.94
C GLU A 189 -1.29 10.24 24.42
N LYS A 190 -2.51 9.94 23.92
CA LYS A 190 -2.79 9.94 22.47
C LYS A 190 -2.55 11.32 21.83
N ARG A 191 -2.84 12.40 22.56
CA ARG A 191 -2.59 13.79 22.13
C ARG A 191 -1.14 14.25 22.33
N ALA A 192 -0.43 13.68 23.30
CA ALA A 192 1.00 13.93 23.50
C ALA A 192 1.87 13.17 22.50
N SER A 193 1.41 12.02 21.99
CA SER A 193 2.14 11.16 21.05
C SER A 193 2.33 11.75 19.65
N THR A 194 1.54 12.75 19.26
CA THR A 194 1.79 13.52 18.02
C THR A 194 2.92 14.54 18.16
N VAL A 195 3.50 14.68 19.36
CA VAL A 195 4.71 15.46 19.58
C VAL A 195 5.82 14.48 19.98
N PHE A 196 6.93 14.49 19.24
CA PHE A 196 8.06 13.63 19.53
C PHE A 196 8.76 14.10 20.81
N VAL A 197 8.34 13.56 21.96
CA VAL A 197 9.04 13.76 23.23
C VAL A 197 10.18 12.75 23.30
N LEU A 198 11.41 13.25 23.33
CA LEU A 198 12.58 12.40 23.56
C LEU A 198 12.62 12.01 25.05
N PRO A 199 13.00 10.76 25.39
CA PRO A 199 13.14 10.37 26.78
C PRO A 199 14.16 11.28 27.47
N LYS A 200 13.71 12.12 28.41
CA LYS A 200 14.58 13.02 29.16
C LYS A 200 15.48 12.21 30.10
N SER A 201 16.80 12.37 29.94
CA SER A 201 17.71 12.40 31.10
C SER A 201 17.30 13.60 31.96
N GLU A 202 17.30 13.40 33.28
CA GLU A 202 16.60 14.21 34.27
C GLU A 202 16.88 15.73 34.23
N LYS A 203 15.78 16.48 34.42
CA LYS A 203 15.64 17.85 34.96
C LYS A 203 16.53 18.96 34.39
N GLU A 204 15.90 19.88 33.67
CA GLU A 204 16.23 21.31 33.78
C GLU A 204 15.01 22.19 33.50
N ASP A 205 14.87 23.22 34.34
CA ASP A 205 13.75 24.16 34.42
C ASP A 205 13.69 25.12 33.22
N LEU A 206 12.50 25.30 32.67
CA LEU A 206 12.21 26.24 31.58
C LEU A 206 12.28 27.69 32.09
N LYS A 207 13.35 28.43 31.75
CA LYS A 207 13.32 29.89 31.74
C LYS A 207 13.08 30.39 30.32
N GLN A 208 12.02 31.18 30.14
CA GLN A 208 11.70 31.87 28.90
C GLN A 208 12.80 32.89 28.56
N VAL A 209 13.26 32.89 27.31
CA VAL A 209 14.15 33.94 26.78
C VAL A 209 13.31 34.92 25.95
N SER A 210 13.44 36.19 26.31
CA SER A 210 12.80 37.37 25.73
C SER A 210 13.28 37.69 24.31
N GLU A 211 12.39 38.33 23.56
CA GLU A 211 12.60 38.87 22.22
C GLU A 211 13.74 39.89 22.13
N GLY A 212 14.44 39.89 20.99
CA GLY A 212 15.10 41.09 20.46
C GLY A 212 16.45 40.84 19.78
N ALA A 213 16.45 40.66 18.45
CA ALA A 213 17.53 41.17 17.58
C ALA A 213 17.14 41.11 16.10
N LYS A 214 17.35 42.23 15.40
CA LYS A 214 17.21 42.38 13.95
C LYS A 214 18.43 41.79 13.24
N GLY A 215 18.20 40.94 12.24
CA GLY A 215 19.20 40.42 11.30
C GLY A 215 18.84 39.02 10.85
N LYS A 216 18.85 38.72 9.54
CA LYS A 216 18.65 37.37 8.99
C LYS A 216 19.85 36.48 9.32
N GLU A 217 19.97 36.07 10.57
CA GLU A 217 20.84 35.00 11.00
C GLU A 217 19.99 33.73 11.09
N LEU A 218 20.52 32.59 10.64
CA LEU A 218 19.87 31.28 10.76
C LEU A 218 19.49 31.09 12.24
N ALA A 219 18.22 30.79 12.52
CA ALA A 219 17.78 30.66 13.90
C ALA A 219 18.62 29.58 14.61
N ALA A 220 19.30 29.94 15.69
CA ALA A 220 20.03 28.99 16.52
C ALA A 220 19.06 27.87 16.94
N VAL A 221 19.50 26.61 16.86
CA VAL A 221 18.65 25.46 17.19
C VAL A 221 18.19 25.59 18.65
N PRO A 222 16.87 25.64 18.92
CA PRO A 222 16.39 25.78 20.29
C PRO A 222 16.87 24.64 21.19
N SER A 223 17.30 24.95 22.42
CA SER A 223 17.76 23.94 23.39
C SER A 223 16.66 22.91 23.73
N SER A 224 15.39 23.30 23.63
CA SER A 224 14.22 22.44 23.81
C SER A 224 14.15 21.27 22.82
N CYS A 225 14.80 21.38 21.65
CA CYS A 225 14.86 20.32 20.64
C CYS A 225 15.57 19.05 21.14
N SER A 226 16.37 19.14 22.21
CA SER A 226 16.96 17.97 22.88
C SER A 226 15.95 17.09 23.60
N SER A 227 14.75 17.61 23.87
CA SER A 227 13.72 16.92 24.67
C SER A 227 12.38 16.81 23.95
N THR A 228 12.12 17.68 22.98
CA THR A 228 10.87 17.68 22.24
C THR A 228 11.13 18.19 20.82
N ILE A 229 10.93 17.32 19.83
CA ILE A 229 11.07 17.67 18.42
C ILE A 229 9.76 18.31 17.96
N THR A 230 9.86 19.52 17.43
CA THR A 230 8.75 20.32 16.88
C THR A 230 9.09 20.71 15.43
N PRO A 231 8.13 21.21 14.62
CA PRO A 231 8.42 21.75 13.30
C PRO A 231 9.52 22.81 13.29
N THR A 232 9.54 23.72 14.28
CA THR A 232 10.61 24.73 14.44
C THR A 232 11.96 24.08 14.68
N CYS A 233 12.02 23.03 15.50
CA CYS A 233 13.25 22.26 15.70
C CYS A 233 13.76 21.66 14.39
N LEU A 234 12.88 21.03 13.62
CA LEU A 234 13.27 20.42 12.34
C LEU A 234 13.72 21.48 11.34
N LYS A 235 13.00 22.60 11.22
CA LYS A 235 13.40 23.72 10.36
C LYS A 235 14.77 24.29 10.75
N ALA A 236 15.05 24.44 12.05
CA ALA A 236 16.35 24.92 12.52
C ALA A 236 17.48 23.89 12.32
N LEU A 237 17.27 22.63 12.70
CA LEU A 237 18.25 21.54 12.57
C LEU A 237 18.66 21.33 11.11
N TYR A 238 17.70 21.39 10.19
CA TYR A 238 17.92 21.22 8.75
C TYR A 238 18.14 22.54 8.01
N LYS A 239 18.21 23.67 8.73
CA LYS A 239 18.49 25.02 8.17
C LYS A 239 17.51 25.42 7.04
N THR A 240 16.23 25.11 7.23
CA THR A 240 15.13 25.43 6.30
C THR A 240 14.16 26.49 6.85
N ASP A 241 14.44 27.04 8.03
CA ASP A 241 13.68 28.11 8.69
C ASP A 241 13.48 29.36 7.80
N SER A 242 14.48 29.68 6.97
CA SER A 242 14.44 30.82 6.05
C SER A 242 13.90 30.48 4.65
N TYR A 243 13.59 29.21 4.38
CA TYR A 243 13.12 28.77 3.07
C TYR A 243 11.61 28.96 2.92
N THR A 244 11.21 29.64 1.84
CA THR A 244 9.81 29.73 1.42
C THR A 244 9.60 28.86 0.17
N PRO A 245 8.68 27.89 0.20
CA PRO A 245 8.36 27.08 -0.97
C PRO A 245 7.91 27.92 -2.17
N LYS A 246 8.53 27.70 -3.33
CA LYS A 246 8.28 28.51 -4.56
C LYS A 246 7.17 27.99 -5.47
N ALA A 247 6.82 26.70 -5.36
CA ALA A 247 5.94 26.00 -6.29
C ALA A 247 4.62 25.53 -5.65
N ALA A 248 4.12 26.25 -4.64
CA ALA A 248 2.93 25.84 -3.88
C ALA A 248 1.67 25.66 -4.75
N ASN A 249 1.58 26.36 -5.88
CA ASN A 249 0.42 26.25 -6.79
C ASN A 249 0.58 25.18 -7.88
N SER A 250 1.76 24.54 -7.98
CA SER A 250 2.10 23.57 -9.02
C SER A 250 2.73 22.30 -8.42
N SER A 251 2.57 22.08 -7.12
CA SER A 251 3.11 20.94 -6.39
C SER A 251 2.12 20.52 -5.31
N SER A 252 2.17 19.26 -4.93
CA SER A 252 1.41 18.71 -3.81
C SER A 252 2.24 17.62 -3.13
N ILE A 253 1.87 17.27 -1.90
CA ILE A 253 2.46 16.16 -1.16
C ILE A 253 1.37 15.14 -0.89
N GLY A 254 1.64 13.89 -1.27
CA GLY A 254 0.77 12.76 -0.98
C GLY A 254 1.21 12.04 0.29
N ILE A 255 0.29 11.87 1.23
CA ILE A 255 0.49 11.14 2.49
C ILE A 255 -0.40 9.91 2.47
N THR A 256 0.17 8.72 2.61
CA THR A 256 -0.58 7.47 2.46
C THR A 256 -0.87 6.83 3.81
N GLY A 257 -2.15 6.74 4.17
CA GLY A 257 -2.61 6.05 5.37
C GLY A 257 -3.02 4.60 5.08
N TYR A 258 -2.36 3.65 5.73
CA TYR A 258 -2.65 2.21 5.61
C TYR A 258 -3.08 1.54 6.93
N LEU A 259 -3.11 2.30 8.03
CA LEU A 259 -3.29 1.78 9.40
C LEU A 259 -4.74 1.80 9.90
N ASP A 260 -5.71 2.09 9.04
CA ASP A 260 -7.08 2.43 9.45
C ASP A 260 -7.11 3.54 10.53
N GLN A 261 -6.17 4.47 10.40
CA GLN A 261 -6.02 5.67 11.21
C GLN A 261 -6.36 6.87 10.34
N TYR A 262 -7.08 7.83 10.92
CA TYR A 262 -7.62 8.97 10.19
C TYR A 262 -7.00 10.27 10.65
N ALA A 263 -6.73 11.15 9.70
CA ALA A 263 -6.22 12.49 9.98
C ALA A 263 -7.40 13.41 10.34
N SER A 264 -7.24 14.17 11.42
CA SER A 264 -8.22 15.12 11.94
C SER A 264 -7.88 16.54 11.51
N THR A 265 -8.87 17.21 10.91
CA THR A 265 -8.75 18.62 10.54
C THR A 265 -8.72 19.52 11.78
N SER A 266 -9.47 19.21 12.83
CA SER A 266 -9.47 20.00 14.08
C SER A 266 -8.16 19.88 14.85
N ASP A 267 -7.58 18.68 14.87
CA ASP A 267 -6.29 18.44 15.53
C ASP A 267 -5.18 19.13 14.75
N LEU A 268 -5.25 19.12 13.41
CA LEU A 268 -4.32 19.88 12.57
C LEU A 268 -4.39 21.39 12.84
N GLN A 269 -5.59 21.97 12.95
CA GLN A 269 -5.71 23.41 13.28
C GLN A 269 -5.13 23.73 14.67
N THR A 270 -5.38 22.85 15.65
CA THR A 270 -4.81 22.98 16.99
C THR A 270 -3.29 22.91 16.94
N PHE A 271 -2.73 22.00 16.15
CA PHE A 271 -1.31 21.85 15.93
C PHE A 271 -0.70 23.08 15.24
N TYR A 272 -1.29 23.58 14.16
CA TYR A 272 -0.80 24.78 13.46
C TYR A 272 -0.85 26.01 14.35
N THR A 273 -1.95 26.24 15.08
CA THR A 273 -2.05 27.37 16.02
C THR A 273 -0.89 27.39 17.01
N LYS A 274 -0.41 26.20 17.43
CA LYS A 274 0.68 26.06 18.40
C LYS A 274 2.08 26.05 17.78
N PHE A 275 2.26 25.39 16.65
CA PHE A 275 3.58 25.03 16.12
C PHE A 275 3.90 25.58 14.73
N ASP A 276 2.90 26.01 13.96
CA ASP A 276 3.09 26.76 12.72
C ASP A 276 1.92 27.73 12.47
N PRO A 277 1.85 28.86 13.19
CA PRO A 277 0.72 29.79 13.10
C PRO A 277 0.50 30.33 11.68
N SER A 278 1.54 30.34 10.85
CA SER A 278 1.46 30.76 9.45
C SER A 278 0.65 29.82 8.56
N ALA A 279 0.48 28.56 8.99
CA ALA A 279 -0.33 27.56 8.32
C ALA A 279 -1.77 27.49 8.86
N ALA A 280 -2.10 28.24 9.93
CA ALA A 280 -3.45 28.23 10.52
C ALA A 280 -4.51 28.65 9.49
N GLY A 281 -5.60 27.89 9.42
CA GLY A 281 -6.65 28.04 8.40
C GLY A 281 -6.43 27.23 7.12
N SER A 282 -5.22 26.72 6.87
CA SER A 282 -4.95 25.76 5.79
C SER A 282 -5.30 24.32 6.21
N THR A 283 -5.58 23.44 5.25
CA THR A 283 -5.93 22.03 5.52
C THR A 283 -5.44 21.12 4.40
N PHE A 284 -5.62 19.81 4.59
CA PHE A 284 -5.40 18.76 3.59
C PHE A 284 -6.70 18.36 2.91
N SER A 285 -6.59 17.81 1.70
CA SER A 285 -7.67 17.07 1.04
C SER A 285 -7.55 15.58 1.33
N VAL A 286 -8.64 14.83 1.15
CA VAL A 286 -8.69 13.40 1.42
C VAL A 286 -9.10 12.66 0.17
N GLU A 287 -8.36 11.60 -0.13
CA GLU A 287 -8.62 10.68 -1.22
C GLU A 287 -8.89 9.29 -0.64
N LEU A 288 -10.14 8.82 -0.75
CA LEU A 288 -10.56 7.53 -0.22
C LEU A 288 -10.30 6.45 -1.25
N ILE A 289 -9.40 5.53 -0.91
CA ILE A 289 -9.01 4.41 -1.75
C ILE A 289 -9.70 3.17 -1.20
N ASN A 290 -10.45 2.49 -2.08
CA ASN A 290 -11.09 1.19 -1.82
C ASN A 290 -12.04 1.13 -0.61
N GLY A 291 -12.92 2.11 -0.48
CA GLY A 291 -13.84 2.18 0.67
C GLY A 291 -13.16 2.62 1.96
N GLY A 292 -11.96 3.20 1.86
CA GLY A 292 -11.31 3.94 2.94
C GLY A 292 -12.27 4.95 3.57
N LYS A 293 -12.04 5.27 4.84
CA LYS A 293 -12.79 6.28 5.58
C LYS A 293 -11.84 7.34 6.09
N ASN A 294 -12.38 8.44 6.59
CA ASN A 294 -11.61 9.44 7.32
C ASN A 294 -12.47 10.05 8.43
N THR A 295 -12.86 9.23 9.40
CA THR A 295 -13.77 9.71 10.45
C THR A 295 -13.04 10.70 11.36
N GLN A 296 -13.67 11.85 11.61
CA GLN A 296 -13.07 12.92 12.42
C GLN A 296 -13.26 12.69 13.93
N THR A 297 -14.04 11.67 14.33
CA THR A 297 -14.39 11.40 15.73
C THR A 297 -13.40 10.51 16.45
N ASN A 298 -12.59 9.74 15.73
CA ASN A 298 -11.56 8.88 16.30
C ASN A 298 -10.27 8.95 15.44
N PRO A 299 -9.59 10.10 15.44
CA PRO A 299 -8.37 10.24 14.68
C PRO A 299 -7.24 9.37 15.24
N GLY A 300 -6.36 8.93 14.35
CA GLY A 300 -5.23 8.09 14.71
C GLY A 300 -3.95 8.90 14.88
N ILE A 301 -3.05 8.41 15.73
CA ILE A 301 -1.77 9.06 16.05
C ILE A 301 -0.90 9.20 14.79
N GLU A 302 -0.72 8.14 14.01
CA GLU A 302 0.15 8.13 12.82
C GLU A 302 -0.39 9.08 11.74
N ALA A 303 -1.68 8.97 11.42
CA ALA A 303 -2.30 9.77 10.37
C ALA A 303 -2.29 11.28 10.72
N ASN A 304 -2.51 11.62 11.99
CA ASN A 304 -2.34 12.99 12.46
C ASN A 304 -0.88 13.43 12.41
N LEU A 305 0.06 12.59 12.89
CA LEU A 305 1.48 12.91 12.94
C LEU A 305 2.02 13.23 11.54
N ASP A 306 1.73 12.35 10.56
CA ASP A 306 2.19 12.50 9.19
C ASP A 306 1.69 13.81 8.56
N VAL A 307 0.39 14.09 8.69
CA VAL A 307 -0.23 15.31 8.13
C VAL A 307 0.27 16.57 8.82
N GLN A 308 0.40 16.54 10.16
CA GLN A 308 0.83 17.69 10.96
C GLN A 308 2.28 18.09 10.67
N TYR A 309 3.20 17.11 10.64
CA TYR A 309 4.61 17.40 10.41
C TYR A 309 4.90 17.69 8.95
N ALA A 310 4.35 16.91 8.01
CA ALA A 310 4.53 17.20 6.59
C ALA A 310 4.03 18.61 6.27
N GLY A 311 2.82 18.94 6.72
CA GLY A 311 2.20 20.24 6.48
C GLY A 311 2.96 21.41 7.07
N ALA A 312 3.37 21.32 8.34
CA ALA A 312 4.11 22.41 8.97
C ALA A 312 5.51 22.61 8.36
N ILE A 313 6.15 21.56 7.84
CA ILE A 313 7.47 21.69 7.20
C ILE A 313 7.35 22.19 5.76
N SER A 314 6.26 21.83 5.06
CA SER A 314 6.07 22.14 3.63
C SER A 314 5.14 23.32 3.34
N ASN A 315 4.58 23.98 4.35
CA ASN A 315 3.65 25.10 4.18
C ASN A 315 4.20 26.16 3.20
N PRO A 316 3.46 26.60 2.16
CA PRO A 316 2.04 26.35 1.87
C PRO A 316 1.74 25.30 0.79
N ILE A 317 2.59 24.28 0.61
CA ILE A 317 2.34 23.21 -0.37
C ILE A 317 1.07 22.41 0.03
N PRO A 318 0.09 22.24 -0.89
CA PRO A 318 -1.10 21.43 -0.65
C PRO A 318 -0.81 19.98 -0.27
N LEU A 319 -1.53 19.48 0.73
CA LEU A 319 -1.46 18.09 1.18
C LEU A 319 -2.66 17.28 0.69
N ILE A 320 -2.41 16.03 0.29
CA ILE A 320 -3.42 15.03 -0.05
C ILE A 320 -3.21 13.82 0.85
N PHE A 321 -4.18 13.50 1.71
CA PHE A 321 -4.18 12.29 2.53
C PHE A 321 -4.93 11.17 1.80
N TYR A 322 -4.20 10.17 1.34
CA TYR A 322 -4.74 8.96 0.73
C TYR A 322 -5.08 7.94 1.81
N SER A 323 -6.34 7.92 2.23
CA SER A 323 -6.85 6.92 3.17
C SER A 323 -7.18 5.64 2.41
N THR A 324 -6.31 4.65 2.55
CA THR A 324 -6.48 3.36 1.88
C THR A 324 -7.09 2.35 2.81
N ALA A 325 -8.32 1.92 2.51
CA ALA A 325 -8.81 0.68 3.08
C ALA A 325 -8.20 -0.50 2.31
N GLY A 326 -7.68 -1.46 3.04
CA GLY A 326 -7.17 -2.70 2.50
C GLY A 326 -8.16 -3.82 2.72
N SER A 327 -9.26 -3.77 1.98
CA SER A 327 -10.25 -4.84 1.95
C SER A 327 -11.12 -4.64 0.70
N PRO A 328 -10.93 -5.40 -0.41
CA PRO A 328 -11.85 -5.37 -1.56
C PRO A 328 -13.30 -5.66 -1.15
N PRO A 329 -14.32 -5.46 -2.02
CA PRO A 329 -15.69 -5.86 -1.73
C PRO A 329 -15.72 -7.29 -1.21
N TYR A 330 -16.11 -7.40 0.04
CA TYR A 330 -16.05 -8.62 0.82
C TYR A 330 -17.44 -8.92 1.30
N LYS A 331 -17.89 -10.13 1.03
CA LYS A 331 -19.11 -10.66 1.63
C LYS A 331 -18.65 -11.44 2.87
N PRO A 332 -18.77 -10.87 4.08
CA PRO A 332 -18.42 -11.58 5.30
C PRO A 332 -19.23 -12.88 5.40
N ASP A 333 -18.60 -13.90 5.95
CA ASP A 333 -19.24 -15.16 6.32
C ASP A 333 -18.96 -15.49 7.79
N SER A 334 -19.59 -16.54 8.31
CA SER A 334 -19.44 -16.91 9.73
C SER A 334 -18.02 -17.27 10.14
N ASN A 335 -17.14 -17.61 9.19
CA ASN A 335 -15.76 -18.05 9.46
C ASN A 335 -14.75 -16.92 9.22
N THR A 336 -15.11 -15.95 8.40
CA THR A 336 -14.33 -14.76 8.12
C THR A 336 -15.29 -13.57 8.20
N PRO A 337 -15.31 -12.84 9.32
CA PRO A 337 -16.18 -11.67 9.47
C PRO A 337 -15.48 -10.37 9.04
N THR A 338 -14.16 -10.41 8.81
CA THR A 338 -13.32 -9.26 8.46
C THR A 338 -12.43 -9.60 7.28
N ASN A 339 -12.29 -8.65 6.37
CA ASN A 339 -11.48 -8.85 5.18
C ASN A 339 -9.99 -8.71 5.50
N SER A 340 -9.20 -9.61 4.92
CA SER A 340 -7.80 -9.85 5.24
C SER A 340 -6.84 -9.65 4.07
N ASN A 341 -7.27 -9.06 2.96
CA ASN A 341 -6.40 -8.85 1.80
C ASN A 341 -5.39 -7.71 2.01
N GLU A 342 -4.30 -7.71 1.24
CA GLU A 342 -3.16 -6.82 1.44
C GLU A 342 -3.47 -5.36 1.11
N ALA A 343 -3.45 -4.49 2.13
CA ALA A 343 -3.69 -3.06 1.98
C ALA A 343 -2.62 -2.37 1.11
N THR A 344 -1.36 -2.77 1.25
CA THR A 344 -0.20 -2.08 0.66
C THR A 344 -0.11 -2.26 -0.85
N ILE A 345 -0.10 -3.51 -1.34
CA ILE A 345 0.00 -3.76 -2.79
C ILE A 345 -1.26 -3.25 -3.50
N PHE A 346 -2.41 -3.36 -2.84
CA PHE A 346 -3.65 -2.76 -3.32
C PHE A 346 -3.53 -1.24 -3.43
N GLY A 347 -3.11 -0.57 -2.36
CA GLY A 347 -2.96 0.87 -2.30
C GLY A 347 -1.96 1.39 -3.32
N VAL A 348 -0.79 0.77 -3.41
CA VAL A 348 0.23 1.10 -4.43
C VAL A 348 -0.33 0.90 -5.84
N GLY A 349 -1.10 -0.16 -6.10
CA GLY A 349 -1.74 -0.38 -7.40
C GLY A 349 -2.75 0.71 -7.78
N GLN A 350 -3.57 1.18 -6.84
CA GLN A 350 -4.54 2.25 -7.09
C GLN A 350 -3.90 3.64 -7.14
N LEU A 351 -2.87 3.89 -6.34
CA LEU A 351 -2.07 5.12 -6.43
C LEU A 351 -1.34 5.18 -7.77
N ARG A 352 -0.77 4.04 -8.22
CA ARG A 352 -0.24 3.91 -9.57
C ARG A 352 -1.33 4.28 -10.56
N ALA A 353 -2.54 3.73 -10.52
CA ALA A 353 -3.57 4.02 -11.52
C ALA A 353 -4.01 5.51 -11.67
N LYS A 354 -3.61 6.42 -10.78
CA LYS A 354 -3.95 7.86 -10.88
C LYS A 354 -3.01 8.61 -11.85
N GLN A 355 -3.61 9.44 -12.69
CA GLN A 355 -2.92 10.19 -13.76
C GLN A 355 -2.05 11.34 -13.23
N ASN A 356 -2.48 11.99 -12.14
CA ASN A 356 -1.83 13.16 -11.52
C ASN A 356 -1.52 12.90 -10.03
N HIS A 357 -0.68 11.92 -9.72
CA HIS A 357 -0.19 11.73 -8.35
C HIS A 357 1.08 12.57 -8.12
N PRO A 358 1.27 13.20 -6.93
CA PRO A 358 2.50 13.93 -6.63
C PRO A 358 3.76 13.08 -6.82
N SER A 359 4.80 13.69 -7.39
CA SER A 359 6.07 13.06 -7.80
C SER A 359 7.02 12.76 -6.65
N SER A 360 6.74 13.25 -5.44
CA SER A 360 7.51 12.95 -4.23
C SER A 360 6.63 12.19 -3.22
N TYR A 361 7.11 11.01 -2.83
CA TYR A 361 6.51 10.16 -1.80
C TYR A 361 7.32 10.30 -0.52
N HIS A 362 6.64 10.51 0.60
CA HIS A 362 7.25 10.36 1.92
C HIS A 362 6.54 9.22 2.65
N GLN A 363 7.18 8.06 2.66
CA GLN A 363 6.85 6.97 3.57
C GLN A 363 7.76 7.15 4.79
N HIS A 364 7.18 7.45 5.95
CA HIS A 364 7.92 7.53 7.22
C HIS A 364 8.34 6.10 7.65
N GLU A 365 9.34 5.56 6.95
CA GLU A 365 10.12 4.38 7.36
C GLU A 365 11.58 4.74 7.68
N LEU A 366 12.02 5.99 7.47
CA LEU A 366 13.42 6.40 7.60
C LEU A 366 13.76 7.29 8.79
N TRP A 367 12.83 7.51 9.71
CA TRP A 367 13.11 8.20 10.97
C TRP A 367 12.52 7.43 12.16
N ARG A 368 13.09 6.26 12.43
CA ARG A 368 13.16 5.62 13.75
C ARG A 368 14.07 4.40 13.71
#